data_AF-A0AAV2RWF3-F1
#
_entry.id   AF-A0AAV2RWF3-F1
#
_cell.length_a   1.000
_cell.length_b   1.000
_cell.length_c   1.000
_cell.angle_alpha   90.00
_cell.angle_beta   90.00
_cell.angle_gamma   90.00
#
_symmetry.space_group_name_H-M   'P 1'
#
loop_
_entity.id
_entity.type
_entity.pdbx_description
1 polymer ?
#
loop_
_entity_poly.entity_id
_entity_poly.type
_entity_poly.pdbx_seq_one_letter_code
_entity_poly.pdbx_strand_id
1 'polypeptide(L)'
;MFDRLFNYIDGQNDQGMKLDMTSPVTNFVQPDDDQNTSFNFTMSFLIPEVHISDTPVPINSEVFIEERPDLPSVLVREFPGFAHDVDFIHQAAELASDLQAAGEEDINMDTCYLVGYDAPFVIVNRKNEVWF
;
A
#
# COMPACT_ATOMS: atom_id res chain seq x y z
N MET A 1 -3.79 -11.51 -1.53
CA MET A 1 -3.73 -10.25 -2.29
C MET A 1 -2.47 -10.20 -3.14
N PHE A 2 -1.28 -10.30 -2.55
CA PHE A 2 0.02 -10.27 -3.23
C PHE A 2 0.11 -11.16 -4.48
N ASP A 3 -0.20 -12.46 -4.37
CA ASP A 3 -0.05 -13.40 -5.50
C ASP A 3 -0.84 -13.00 -6.75
N ARG A 4 -1.99 -12.31 -6.58
CA ARG A 4 -2.80 -11.85 -7.71
C ARG A 4 -2.09 -10.73 -8.48
N LEU A 5 -1.50 -9.78 -7.75
CA LEU A 5 -0.70 -8.69 -8.33
C LEU A 5 0.61 -9.23 -8.92
N PHE A 6 1.26 -10.17 -8.23
CA PHE A 6 2.46 -10.83 -8.72
C PHE A 6 2.20 -11.55 -10.04
N ASN A 7 1.10 -12.32 -10.12
CA ASN A 7 0.71 -13.00 -11.35
C ASN A 7 0.43 -12.00 -12.49
N TYR A 8 -0.20 -10.86 -12.20
CA TYR A 8 -0.43 -9.80 -13.18
C TYR A 8 0.89 -9.29 -13.78
N ILE A 9 1.87 -8.95 -12.95
CA ILE A 9 3.19 -8.48 -13.43
C ILE A 9 4.05 -9.61 -14.03
N ASP A 10 3.79 -10.87 -13.69
CA ASP A 10 4.49 -12.03 -14.28
C ASP A 10 3.89 -12.50 -15.63
N GLY A 11 2.94 -11.75 -16.19
CA GLY A 11 2.39 -11.99 -17.52
C GLY A 11 0.98 -12.57 -17.55
N GLN A 12 0.27 -12.66 -16.41
CA GLN A 12 -1.16 -12.95 -16.40
C GLN A 12 -1.97 -11.66 -16.62
N ASN A 13 -1.79 -11.08 -17.80
CA ASN A 13 -2.50 -9.94 -18.32
C ASN A 13 -2.82 -10.17 -19.81
N ASP A 14 -3.63 -9.31 -20.41
CA ASP A 14 -4.15 -9.47 -21.77
C ASP A 14 -3.07 -9.53 -22.86
N GLN A 15 -1.88 -8.99 -22.57
CA GLN A 15 -0.75 -8.94 -23.50
C GLN A 15 0.32 -10.01 -23.22
N GLY A 16 0.20 -10.77 -22.14
CA GLY A 16 1.27 -11.68 -21.70
C GLY A 16 2.56 -10.96 -21.32
N MET A 17 2.48 -9.65 -21.04
CA MET A 17 3.63 -8.76 -20.81
C MET A 17 4.16 -8.93 -19.39
N LYS A 18 5.48 -9.04 -19.21
CA LYS A 18 6.09 -9.02 -17.88
C LYS A 18 6.46 -7.59 -17.51
N LEU A 19 6.05 -7.16 -16.32
CA LEU A 19 6.40 -5.87 -15.74
C LEU A 19 7.41 -6.09 -14.62
N ASP A 20 8.39 -5.21 -14.53
CA ASP A 20 9.33 -5.24 -13.43
C ASP A 20 8.62 -4.96 -12.10
N MET A 21 8.97 -5.74 -11.07
CA MET A 21 8.50 -5.48 -9.71
C MET A 21 9.04 -4.14 -9.23
N THR A 22 8.17 -3.34 -8.63
CA THR A 22 8.52 -2.04 -8.06
C THR A 22 8.46 -2.08 -6.53
N SER A 23 9.07 -1.07 -5.93
CA SER A 23 8.99 -0.79 -4.50
C SER A 23 8.65 0.70 -4.34
N PRO A 24 7.81 1.07 -3.37
CA PRO A 24 7.22 0.21 -2.34
C PRO A 24 5.95 -0.53 -2.77
N VAL A 25 5.56 -1.54 -1.99
CA VAL A 25 4.21 -2.11 -1.98
C VAL A 25 3.37 -1.35 -0.94
N THR A 26 2.20 -0.86 -1.35
CA THR A 26 1.30 -0.14 -0.45
C THR A 26 0.03 -0.94 -0.20
N ASN A 27 -0.45 -0.99 1.05
CA ASN A 27 -1.81 -1.41 1.38
C ASN A 27 -2.58 -0.21 1.92
N PHE A 28 -3.60 0.23 1.19
CA PHE A 28 -4.53 1.25 1.68
C PHE A 28 -5.60 0.59 2.55
N VAL A 29 -5.82 1.13 3.74
CA VAL A 29 -6.80 0.66 4.71
C VAL A 29 -7.84 1.76 4.86
N GLN A 30 -9.11 1.39 4.70
CA GLN A 30 -10.24 2.30 4.91
C GLN A 30 -11.41 1.55 5.56
N PRO A 31 -12.28 2.24 6.31
CA PRO A 31 -13.46 1.61 6.88
C PRO A 31 -14.41 1.12 5.79
N ASP A 32 -15.18 0.09 6.11
CA ASP A 32 -16.22 -0.43 5.24
C ASP A 32 -17.49 0.41 5.36
N ASP A 33 -18.02 0.85 4.21
CA ASP A 33 -19.11 1.84 4.08
C ASP A 33 -20.39 1.43 4.85
N ASP A 34 -20.63 0.13 4.98
CA ASP A 34 -21.91 -0.36 5.49
C ASP A 34 -22.02 -0.37 7.02
N GLN A 35 -20.91 -0.47 7.78
CA GLN A 35 -21.00 -0.68 9.24
C GLN A 35 -19.86 -0.13 10.10
N ASN A 36 -18.78 0.45 9.55
CA ASN A 36 -17.63 0.95 10.33
C ASN A 36 -17.05 -0.06 11.35
N THR A 37 -17.33 -1.35 11.16
CA THR A 37 -16.90 -2.48 12.02
C THR A 37 -15.97 -3.44 11.28
N SER A 38 -15.87 -3.29 9.96
CA SER A 38 -14.92 -3.95 9.06
C SER A 38 -14.05 -2.91 8.35
N PHE A 39 -12.91 -3.35 7.86
CA PHE A 39 -11.99 -2.55 7.06
C PHE A 39 -11.78 -3.20 5.70
N ASN A 40 -11.72 -2.36 4.67
CA ASN A 40 -11.33 -2.73 3.32
C ASN A 40 -9.83 -2.47 3.13
N PHE A 41 -9.15 -3.46 2.54
CA PHE A 41 -7.73 -3.40 2.23
C PHE A 41 -7.56 -3.36 0.71
N THR A 42 -6.75 -2.44 0.20
CA THR A 42 -6.36 -2.38 -1.21
C THR A 42 -4.85 -2.43 -1.32
N MET A 43 -4.31 -3.54 -1.81
CA MET A 43 -2.88 -3.70 -2.08
C MET A 43 -2.57 -3.20 -3.48
N SER A 44 -1.50 -2.42 -3.64
CA SER A 44 -1.09 -1.86 -4.93
C SER A 44 0.42 -2.01 -5.14
N PHE A 45 0.81 -2.33 -6.37
CA PHE A 45 2.18 -2.17 -6.88
C PHE A 45 2.21 -0.96 -7.80
N LEU A 46 3.31 -0.20 -7.77
CA LEU A 46 3.51 0.88 -8.71
C LEU A 46 3.77 0.31 -10.11
N ILE A 47 3.05 0.77 -11.12
CA ILE A 47 3.38 0.43 -12.51
C ILE A 47 4.70 1.13 -12.87
N PRO A 48 5.71 0.41 -13.39
CA PRO A 48 6.95 1.03 -13.84
C PRO A 48 6.69 2.17 -14.83
N GLU A 49 7.40 3.29 -14.71
CA GLU A 49 7.17 4.48 -15.54
C GLU A 49 7.21 4.17 -17.05
N VAL A 50 8.09 3.25 -17.45
CA VAL A 50 8.24 2.81 -18.84
C VAL A 50 6.98 2.14 -19.40
N HIS A 51 6.08 1.66 -18.54
CA HIS A 51 4.86 0.95 -18.89
C HIS A 51 3.58 1.75 -18.67
N ILE A 52 3.66 3.05 -18.32
CA ILE A 52 2.47 3.88 -18.08
C ILE A 52 1.63 4.02 -19.36
N SER A 53 2.26 4.18 -20.52
CA SER A 53 1.54 4.38 -21.78
C SER A 53 0.93 3.10 -22.39
N ASP A 54 1.43 1.93 -22.01
CA ASP A 54 1.06 0.63 -22.56
C ASP A 54 0.70 -0.39 -21.47
N THR A 55 0.23 0.09 -20.31
CA THR A 55 -0.16 -0.75 -19.16
C THR A 55 -1.14 -1.85 -19.62
N PRO A 56 -0.79 -3.14 -19.45
CA PRO A 56 -1.64 -4.22 -19.92
C PRO A 56 -2.87 -4.39 -19.02
N VAL A 57 -3.99 -4.82 -19.59
CA VAL A 57 -5.25 -4.97 -18.89
C VAL A 57 -5.21 -6.25 -18.03
N PRO A 58 -5.58 -6.18 -16.74
CA PRO A 58 -5.70 -7.37 -15.91
C PRO A 58 -6.78 -8.33 -16.44
N ILE A 59 -6.48 -9.63 -16.46
CA ILE A 59 -7.47 -10.68 -16.81
C ILE A 59 -8.20 -11.23 -15.58
N ASN A 60 -7.64 -11.02 -14.39
CA ASN A 60 -8.27 -11.38 -13.13
C ASN A 60 -9.23 -10.25 -12.72
N SER A 61 -10.51 -10.56 -12.50
CA SER A 61 -11.54 -9.59 -12.15
C SER A 61 -11.37 -8.90 -10.79
N GLU A 62 -10.50 -9.44 -9.93
CA GLU A 62 -10.16 -8.85 -8.63
C GLU A 62 -8.90 -7.97 -8.68
N VAL A 63 -8.29 -7.81 -9.87
CA VAL A 63 -7.16 -6.92 -10.12
C VAL A 63 -7.62 -5.82 -11.07
N PHE A 64 -7.32 -4.58 -10.74
CA PHE A 64 -7.70 -3.41 -11.52
C PHE A 64 -6.54 -2.40 -11.55
N ILE A 65 -6.58 -1.51 -12.53
CA ILE A 65 -5.65 -0.39 -12.61
C ILE A 65 -6.21 0.76 -11.78
N GLU A 66 -5.43 1.22 -10.82
CA GLU A 66 -5.77 2.35 -9.95
C GLU A 66 -5.07 3.61 -10.49
N GLU A 67 -5.85 4.62 -10.88
CA GLU A 67 -5.34 5.99 -11.01
C GLU A 67 -5.37 6.65 -9.64
N ARG A 68 -4.25 6.53 -8.91
CA ARG A 68 -4.13 7.10 -7.57
C ARG A 68 -4.08 8.64 -7.65
N PRO A 69 -4.94 9.36 -6.90
CA PRO A 69 -4.86 10.82 -6.83
C PRO A 69 -3.51 11.27 -6.26
N ASP A 70 -3.10 12.48 -6.63
CA ASP A 70 -1.93 13.12 -6.03
C ASP A 70 -2.13 13.24 -4.51
N LEU A 71 -1.12 12.79 -3.75
CA LEU A 71 -1.04 12.96 -2.31
C LEU A 71 -0.07 14.12 -2.04
N PRO A 72 -0.55 15.38 -1.97
CA PRO A 72 0.33 16.56 -1.89
C PRO A 72 1.18 16.58 -0.61
N SER A 73 0.71 15.92 0.45
CA SER A 73 1.43 15.73 1.70
C SER A 73 0.93 14.46 2.38
N VAL A 74 1.85 13.72 2.99
CA VAL A 74 1.55 12.58 3.88
C VAL A 74 2.37 12.69 5.15
N LEU A 75 1.83 12.21 6.25
CA LEU A 75 2.52 12.15 7.55
C LEU A 75 3.05 10.74 7.73
N VAL A 76 4.36 10.61 7.92
CA VAL A 76 5.03 9.31 7.83
C VAL A 76 5.65 8.91 9.17
N ARG A 77 5.39 7.66 9.58
CA ARG A 77 6.17 6.99 10.62
C ARG A 77 6.95 5.82 10.03
N GLU A 78 8.28 5.91 10.08
CA GLU A 78 9.17 4.82 9.68
C GLU A 78 9.45 3.90 10.87
N PHE A 79 9.50 2.59 10.63
CA PHE A 79 9.86 1.60 11.65
C PHE A 79 10.54 0.35 11.05
N PRO A 80 11.47 -0.28 11.80
CA PRO A 80 12.23 -1.42 11.32
C PRO A 80 11.52 -2.76 11.58
N GLY A 81 12.05 -3.83 10.98
CA GLY A 81 11.72 -5.22 11.34
C GLY A 81 10.76 -5.92 10.39
N PHE A 82 10.43 -7.17 10.72
CA PHE A 82 9.41 -7.93 10.01
C PHE A 82 8.03 -7.53 10.51
N ALA A 83 7.43 -6.56 9.81
CA ALA A 83 6.11 -6.06 10.13
C ALA A 83 5.04 -7.04 9.65
N HIS A 84 4.17 -7.44 10.57
CA HIS A 84 2.88 -8.07 10.29
C HIS A 84 1.76 -7.05 10.55
N ASP A 85 0.52 -7.43 10.24
CA ASP A 85 -0.64 -6.53 10.37
C ASP A 85 -0.73 -5.85 11.74
N VAL A 86 -0.45 -6.58 12.83
CA VAL A 86 -0.46 -6.04 14.20
C VAL A 86 0.61 -4.97 14.41
N ASP A 87 1.79 -5.13 13.82
CA ASP A 87 2.88 -4.15 13.92
C ASP A 87 2.49 -2.85 13.21
N PHE A 88 1.93 -2.96 12.01
CA PHE A 88 1.43 -1.81 11.26
C PHE A 88 0.30 -1.07 12.00
N ILE A 89 -0.66 -1.80 12.58
CA ILE A 89 -1.74 -1.20 13.39
C ILE A 89 -1.17 -0.46 14.59
N HIS A 90 -0.20 -1.05 15.28
CA HIS A 90 0.46 -0.40 16.42
C HIS A 90 1.18 0.89 15.98
N GLN A 91 1.91 0.87 14.87
CA GLN A 91 2.63 2.05 14.38
C GLN A 91 1.69 3.15 13.87
N ALA A 92 0.54 2.79 13.28
CA ALA A 92 -0.51 3.73 12.92
C ALA A 92 -1.10 4.43 14.16
N ALA A 93 -1.39 3.66 15.21
CA ALA A 93 -1.91 4.20 16.47
C ALA A 93 -0.91 5.14 17.16
N GLU A 94 0.38 4.78 17.16
CA GLU A 94 1.45 5.63 17.68
C GLU A 94 1.59 6.93 16.89
N LEU A 95 1.56 6.86 15.55
CA LEU A 95 1.57 8.07 14.71
C LEU A 95 0.36 8.96 14.97
N ALA A 96 -0.84 8.39 15.11
CA ALA A 96 -2.04 9.16 15.41
C ALA A 96 -1.94 9.86 16.77
N SER A 97 -1.43 9.15 17.79
CA SER A 97 -1.18 9.71 19.12
C SER A 97 -0.16 10.85 19.07
N ASP A 98 0.94 10.70 18.32
CA ASP A 98 1.95 11.74 18.18
C ASP A 98 1.40 12.99 17.48
N LEU A 99 0.58 12.83 16.44
CA LEU A 99 -0.08 13.92 15.72
C LEU A 99 -1.10 14.65 16.59
N GLN A 100 -1.90 13.92 17.36
CA GLN A 100 -2.83 14.51 18.34
C GLN A 100 -2.09 15.30 19.42
N ALA A 101 -0.97 14.78 19.92
CA ALA A 101 -0.13 15.47 20.90
C ALA A 101 0.54 16.72 20.33
N ALA A 102 0.81 16.74 19.02
CA ALA A 102 1.34 17.90 18.30
C ALA A 102 0.26 18.96 17.98
N GLY A 103 -1.03 18.63 18.15
CA GLY A 103 -2.15 19.54 17.85
C GLY A 103 -2.55 19.58 16.38
N GLU A 104 -2.26 18.52 15.62
CA GLU A 104 -2.69 18.39 14.23
C GLU A 104 -4.17 17.95 14.18
N GLU A 105 -5.07 18.86 13.84
CA GLU A 105 -6.53 18.62 13.88
C GLU A 105 -7.17 18.36 12.50
N ASP A 106 -6.48 18.70 11.41
CA ASP A 106 -6.99 18.63 10.02
C ASP A 106 -6.52 17.38 9.25
N ILE A 107 -6.12 16.31 9.95
CA ILE A 107 -5.62 15.07 9.34
C ILE A 107 -6.73 14.01 9.36
N ASN A 108 -7.00 13.41 8.20
CA ASN A 108 -7.85 12.22 8.13
C ASN A 108 -7.08 11.00 8.66
N MET A 109 -7.40 10.55 9.87
CA MET A 109 -6.81 9.35 10.48
C MET A 109 -7.71 8.11 10.38
N ASP A 110 -8.85 8.21 9.68
CA ASP A 110 -9.77 7.08 9.47
C ASP A 110 -9.24 6.12 8.38
N THR A 111 -8.35 6.60 7.51
CA THR A 111 -7.68 5.83 6.48
C THR A 111 -6.17 5.91 6.65
N CYS A 112 -5.44 4.89 6.19
CA CYS A 112 -3.98 4.91 6.22
C CYS A 112 -3.35 4.04 5.13
N TYR A 113 -2.08 4.29 4.82
CA TYR A 113 -1.27 3.39 4.01
C TYR A 113 -0.27 2.63 4.87
N LEU A 114 -0.21 1.32 4.66
CA LEU A 114 0.84 0.44 5.19
C LEU A 114 1.83 0.18 4.07
N VAL A 115 3.09 0.55 4.26
CA VAL A 115 4.06 0.62 3.17
C VAL A 115 5.27 -0.25 3.47
N GLY A 116 5.53 -1.20 2.58
CA GLY A 116 6.67 -2.11 2.67
C GLY A 116 7.62 -1.92 1.48
N TYR A 117 8.90 -1.71 1.76
CA TYR A 117 9.91 -1.47 0.73
C TYR A 117 10.64 -2.73 0.29
N ASP A 118 10.72 -3.71 1.19
CA ASP A 118 11.62 -4.84 1.03
C ASP A 118 10.89 -6.11 0.58
N ALA A 119 11.51 -6.83 -0.35
CA ALA A 119 11.02 -8.12 -0.81
C ALA A 119 11.01 -9.17 0.34
N PRO A 120 10.21 -10.25 0.24
CA PRO A 120 10.06 -11.25 1.31
C PRO A 120 11.37 -11.92 1.77
N PHE A 121 12.39 -11.95 0.91
CA PHE A 121 13.70 -12.56 1.19
C PHE A 121 14.71 -11.63 1.89
N VAL A 122 14.40 -10.34 2.04
CA VAL A 122 15.24 -9.39 2.77
C VAL A 122 14.94 -9.53 4.26
N ILE A 123 15.92 -9.95 5.06
CA ILE A 123 15.69 -10.33 6.47
C ILE A 123 16.35 -9.41 7.51
N VAL A 124 17.14 -8.43 7.08
CA VAL A 124 17.83 -7.45 7.94
C VAL A 124 17.64 -6.04 7.38
N ASN A 125 17.58 -5.04 8.26
CA ASN A 125 17.37 -3.62 7.92
C ASN A 125 16.16 -3.35 7.02
N ARG A 126 15.07 -4.11 7.24
CA ARG A 126 13.81 -3.85 6.54
C ARG A 126 13.27 -2.48 6.94
N LYS A 127 12.80 -1.72 5.95
CA LYS A 127 12.14 -0.44 6.09
C LYS A 127 10.65 -0.60 5.84
N ASN A 128 9.85 -0.18 6.81
CA ASN A 128 8.40 -0.09 6.70
C ASN A 128 7.96 1.31 7.10
N GLU A 129 6.84 1.76 6.54
CA GLU A 129 6.24 3.04 6.88
C GLU A 129 4.73 2.89 7.09
N VAL A 130 4.15 3.77 7.90
CA VAL A 130 2.71 4.05 7.93
C VAL A 130 2.48 5.51 7.54
N TRP A 131 1.51 5.75 6.66
CA TRP A 131 1.12 7.08 6.22
C TRP A 131 -0.32 7.40 6.60
N PHE A 132 -0.53 8.61 7.13
CA PHE A 132 -1.83 9.31 7.10
C PHE A 132 -1.80 10.37 5.99
#